data_AF-A0A414SE16-F1
#
_entry.id   AF-A0A414SE16-F1
#
_cell.length_a   1.000
_cell.length_b   1.000
_cell.length_c   1.000
_cell.angle_alpha   90.00
_cell.angle_beta   90.00
_cell.angle_gamma   90.00
#
_symmetry.space_group_name_H-M   'P 1'
#
loop_
_entity.id
_entity.type
_entity.pdbx_description
1 polymer ?
#
loop_
_entity_poly.entity_id
_entity_poly.type
_entity_poly.pdbx_seq_one_letter_code
_entity_poly.pdbx_strand_id
1 'polypeptide(L)'
;MNNRGMLSCHNGEIVTERTSKIPLLTKPAVVLESVYCDIPQLEEEYIEEYVSLPVSLFGEGEFYILRANGDSMIGAGINSGDMFAIRKQSTASEGDIVVALVDNESTLNRFFFDTESRCIRLHPENKK
;
A
#
# COMPACT_ATOMS: atom_id res chain seq x y z
N MET A 1 28.70 -5.39 18.61
CA MET A 1 29.92 -6.19 18.65
C MET A 1 31.00 -5.24 19.07
N ASN A 2 31.31 -5.24 20.36
CA ASN A 2 32.38 -4.42 20.91
C ASN A 2 33.74 -4.97 20.47
N ASN A 3 34.83 -4.30 20.87
CA ASN A 3 36.21 -4.68 20.55
C ASN A 3 36.62 -6.08 21.08
N ARG A 4 35.71 -6.79 21.77
CA ARG A 4 35.89 -8.17 22.27
C ARG A 4 35.03 -9.20 21.54
N GLY A 5 34.38 -8.83 20.43
CA GLY A 5 33.51 -9.74 19.68
C GLY A 5 32.16 -10.02 20.32
N MET A 6 31.79 -9.35 21.42
CA MET A 6 30.52 -9.56 22.13
C MET A 6 29.42 -8.62 21.61
N LEU A 7 28.21 -9.17 21.42
CA LEU A 7 26.99 -8.38 21.18
C LEU A 7 26.78 -7.40 22.34
N SER A 8 26.51 -6.14 22.03
CA SER A 8 26.33 -5.07 23.01
C SER A 8 24.85 -4.70 23.05
N CYS A 9 24.20 -4.75 24.21
CA CYS A 9 22.82 -4.33 24.37
C CYS A 9 22.75 -2.89 24.87
N HIS A 10 21.98 -2.02 24.20
CA HIS A 10 21.68 -0.68 24.68
C HIS A 10 20.15 -0.49 24.67
N ASN A 11 19.57 -0.11 25.81
CA ASN A 11 18.11 0.01 26.00
C ASN A 11 17.29 -1.24 25.61
N GLY A 12 17.86 -2.44 25.76
CA GLY A 12 17.21 -3.70 25.38
C GLY A 12 17.41 -4.11 23.92
N GLU A 13 18.01 -3.26 23.08
CA GLU A 13 18.33 -3.58 21.70
C GLU A 13 19.76 -4.10 21.55
N ILE A 14 19.93 -5.22 20.84
CA ILE A 14 21.25 -5.73 20.47
C ILE A 14 21.82 -4.86 19.36
N VAL A 15 22.79 -4.03 19.71
CA VAL A 15 23.50 -3.15 18.77
C VAL A 15 24.83 -3.79 18.38
N THR A 16 25.08 -3.86 17.07
CA THR A 16 26.42 -4.16 16.54
C THR A 16 26.89 -3.05 15.61
N GLU A 17 28.19 -2.93 15.35
CA GLU A 17 28.70 -1.98 14.34
C GLU A 17 28.06 -2.17 12.96
N ARG A 18 27.56 -3.38 12.67
CA ARG A 18 26.80 -3.66 11.45
C ARG A 18 25.34 -3.21 11.57
N THR A 19 24.70 -3.47 12.72
CA THR A 19 23.30 -3.09 12.98
C THR A 19 23.14 -1.56 13.10
N SER A 20 24.12 -0.86 13.67
CA SER A 20 24.10 0.61 13.83
C SER A 20 24.27 1.38 12.51
N LYS A 21 24.62 0.69 11.42
CA LYS A 21 24.85 1.27 10.09
C LYS A 21 23.67 1.10 9.13
N ILE A 22 22.60 0.44 9.54
CA ILE A 22 21.38 0.35 8.74
C ILE A 22 20.52 1.56 9.12
N PRO A 23 20.43 2.61 8.28
CA PRO A 23 19.45 3.66 8.53
C PRO A 23 18.07 3.02 8.41
N LEU A 24 17.40 2.82 9.55
CA LEU A 24 15.99 2.43 9.61
C LEU A 24 15.16 3.69 9.32
N LEU A 25 15.26 4.18 8.08
CA LEU A 25 14.42 5.29 7.65
C LEU A 25 12.99 4.75 7.49
N THR A 26 12.10 5.27 8.32
CA THR A 26 10.67 4.93 8.27
C THR A 26 9.84 6.17 7.95
N LYS A 27 8.68 5.96 7.35
CA LYS A 27 7.67 6.99 7.08
C LYS A 27 6.36 6.62 7.75
N PRO A 28 5.62 7.59 8.34
CA PRO A 28 4.28 7.32 8.81
C PRO A 28 3.35 7.04 7.61
N ALA A 29 2.51 6.03 7.74
CA ALA A 29 1.40 5.75 6.85
C ALA A 29 0.13 5.62 7.69
N VAL A 30 -0.98 6.09 7.13
CA VAL A 30 -2.29 6.03 7.77
C VAL A 30 -2.97 4.73 7.38
N VAL A 31 -3.47 3.99 8.35
CA VAL A 31 -4.39 2.87 8.11
C VAL A 31 -5.80 3.43 8.14
N LEU A 32 -6.53 3.27 7.04
CA LEU A 32 -7.94 3.63 6.94
C LEU A 32 -8.79 2.36 6.97
N GLU A 33 -10.11 2.55 7.12
CA GLU A 33 -11.09 1.50 6.97
C GLU A 33 -11.06 0.84 5.56
N SER A 34 -11.95 -0.12 5.35
CA SER A 34 -11.96 -0.90 4.11
C SER A 34 -12.43 -0.10 2.90
N VAL A 35 -11.86 -0.39 1.74
CA VAL A 35 -12.35 0.08 0.44
C VAL A 35 -13.05 -1.05 -0.31
N TYR A 36 -14.19 -0.73 -0.92
CA TYR A 36 -14.91 -1.68 -1.76
C TYR A 36 -14.22 -1.86 -3.11
N CYS A 37 -13.97 -3.13 -3.43
CA CYS A 37 -13.35 -3.54 -4.67
C CYS A 37 -14.42 -3.79 -5.75
N ASP A 38 -15.64 -4.13 -5.35
CA ASP A 38 -16.70 -4.57 -6.27
C ASP A 38 -17.56 -3.43 -6.81
N ILE A 39 -17.85 -2.42 -5.98
CA ILE A 39 -18.76 -1.31 -6.30
C ILE A 39 -18.09 -0.03 -5.81
N PRO A 40 -18.01 1.02 -6.65
CA PRO A 40 -17.53 2.30 -6.18
C PRO A 40 -18.43 2.85 -5.06
N GLN A 41 -17.85 3.43 -4.01
CA GLN A 41 -18.62 4.07 -2.94
C GLN A 41 -18.05 5.43 -2.51
N LEU A 42 -18.95 6.33 -2.13
CA LEU A 42 -18.67 7.55 -1.39
C LEU A 42 -18.32 7.16 0.06
N GLU A 43 -17.05 7.33 0.43
CA GLU A 43 -16.55 6.95 1.75
C GLU A 43 -16.09 8.20 2.52
N GLU A 44 -16.53 8.32 3.78
CA GLU A 44 -15.85 9.18 4.74
C GLU A 44 -14.60 8.44 5.22
N GLU A 45 -13.42 9.00 4.96
CA GLU A 45 -12.15 8.39 5.38
C GLU A 45 -12.05 8.38 6.92
N TYR A 46 -12.18 7.19 7.54
CA TYR A 46 -11.95 7.01 8.97
C TYR A 46 -10.54 6.46 9.22
N ILE A 47 -9.79 7.13 10.10
CA ILE A 47 -8.42 6.77 10.47
C ILE A 47 -8.47 5.75 11.61
N GLU A 48 -8.02 4.52 11.36
CA GLU A 48 -7.89 3.48 12.38
C GLU A 48 -6.62 3.69 13.22
N GLU A 49 -5.47 3.81 12.56
CA GLU A 49 -4.17 3.97 13.22
C GLU A 49 -3.09 4.57 12.30
N TYR A 50 -1.92 4.84 12.87
CA TYR A 50 -0.72 5.26 12.15
C TYR A 50 0.38 4.21 12.33
N VAL A 51 0.96 3.75 11.23
CA VAL A 51 2.06 2.77 11.24
C VAL A 51 3.32 3.36 10.61
N SER A 52 4.49 2.83 10.98
CA SER A 52 5.77 3.24 10.41
C SER A 52 6.23 2.26 9.32
N LEU A 53 6.26 2.71 8.07
CA LEU A 53 6.69 1.91 6.92
C LEU A 53 8.19 2.09 6.62
N PRO A 54 8.97 1.00 6.50
CA PRO A 54 10.37 1.08 6.09
C PRO A 54 10.52 1.60 4.65
N VAL A 55 11.29 2.68 4.46
CA VAL A 55 11.56 3.25 3.13
C VAL A 55 12.30 2.25 2.23
N SER A 56 13.09 1.34 2.80
CA SER A 56 13.76 0.29 2.04
C SER A 56 12.82 -0.70 1.35
N LEU A 57 11.58 -0.84 1.82
CA LEU A 57 10.58 -1.75 1.25
C LEU A 57 9.55 -1.00 0.40
N PHE A 58 9.09 0.15 0.87
CA PHE A 58 8.00 0.90 0.22
C PHE A 58 8.50 2.04 -0.68
N GLY A 59 9.75 2.46 -0.50
CA GLY A 59 10.30 3.63 -1.18
C GLY A 59 9.86 4.96 -0.54
N GLU A 60 10.06 6.03 -1.30
CA GLU A 60 9.70 7.40 -0.88
C GLU A 60 8.31 7.79 -1.40
N GLY A 61 7.59 8.57 -0.60
CA GLY A 61 6.26 9.10 -0.94
C GLY A 61 5.31 9.11 0.25
N GLU A 62 4.09 9.55 0.00
CA GLU A 62 2.96 9.42 0.92
C GLU A 62 2.28 8.07 0.69
N PHE A 63 2.03 7.33 1.77
CA PHE A 63 1.40 6.02 1.73
C PHE A 63 0.17 5.97 2.62
N TYR A 64 -0.82 5.23 2.15
CA TYR A 64 -2.01 4.82 2.89
C TYR A 64 -2.06 3.30 2.93
N ILE A 65 -2.72 2.74 3.94
CA ILE A 65 -3.03 1.32 4.00
C ILE A 65 -4.54 1.18 4.05
N LEU A 66 -5.08 0.39 3.12
CA LEU A 66 -6.51 0.08 3.05
C LEU A 66 -6.71 -1.41 3.24
N ARG A 67 -7.91 -1.77 3.71
CA ARG A 67 -8.38 -3.16 3.74
C ARG A 67 -9.28 -3.44 2.54
N ALA A 68 -9.04 -4.52 1.82
CA ALA A 68 -9.89 -4.91 0.70
C ALA A 68 -11.26 -5.42 1.19
N ASN A 69 -12.34 -4.92 0.59
CA ASN A 69 -13.69 -5.46 0.76
C ASN A 69 -14.23 -5.94 -0.60
N GLY A 70 -14.64 -7.21 -0.67
CA GLY A 70 -15.13 -7.80 -1.93
C GLY A 70 -14.13 -8.71 -2.63
N ASP A 71 -14.55 -9.21 -3.79
CA ASP A 71 -13.91 -10.34 -4.48
C ASP A 71 -13.36 -9.96 -5.87
N SER A 72 -13.57 -8.72 -6.32
CA SER A 72 -13.19 -8.28 -7.68
C SER A 72 -11.69 -8.41 -7.96
N MET A 73 -10.83 -8.46 -6.95
CA MET A 73 -9.37 -8.48 -7.12
C MET A 73 -8.69 -9.82 -6.77
N ILE A 74 -9.46 -10.90 -6.60
CA ILE A 74 -8.94 -12.23 -6.23
C ILE A 74 -7.89 -12.76 -7.22
N GLY A 75 -8.07 -12.53 -8.51
CA GLY A 75 -7.12 -12.92 -9.57
C GLY A 75 -5.79 -12.18 -9.50
N ALA A 76 -5.74 -11.03 -8.82
CA ALA A 76 -4.52 -10.32 -8.48
C ALA A 76 -3.89 -10.80 -7.15
N GLY A 77 -4.50 -11.76 -6.47
CA GLY A 77 -4.09 -12.23 -5.15
C GLY A 77 -4.54 -11.34 -4.00
N ILE A 78 -5.50 -10.44 -4.23
CA ILE A 78 -6.07 -9.56 -3.20
C ILE A 78 -7.43 -10.12 -2.80
N ASN A 79 -7.52 -10.68 -1.60
CA ASN A 79 -8.74 -11.26 -1.05
C ASN A 79 -9.41 -10.27 -0.11
N SER A 80 -10.73 -10.42 0.09
CA SER A 80 -11.42 -9.64 1.13
C SER A 80 -10.76 -9.83 2.50
N GLY A 81 -10.50 -8.71 3.17
CA GLY A 81 -9.81 -8.65 4.46
C GLY A 81 -8.31 -8.39 4.37
N ASP A 82 -7.69 -8.55 3.19
CA ASP A 82 -6.27 -8.27 2.99
C ASP A 82 -5.98 -6.77 3.14
N MET A 83 -4.82 -6.45 3.71
CA MET A 83 -4.34 -5.07 3.82
C MET A 83 -3.27 -4.81 2.77
N PHE A 84 -3.36 -3.68 2.09
CA PHE A 84 -2.40 -3.30 1.05
C PHE A 84 -1.98 -1.83 1.21
N ALA A 85 -0.70 -1.58 0.94
CA ALA A 85 -0.14 -0.24 0.97
C ALA A 85 -0.27 0.41 -0.41
N ILE A 86 -0.73 1.65 -0.43
CA ILE A 86 -1.00 2.43 -1.62
C ILE A 86 -0.14 3.68 -1.57
N ARG A 87 0.61 3.93 -2.64
CA ARG A 87 1.34 5.18 -2.81
C ARG A 87 0.41 6.23 -3.39
N LYS A 88 0.32 7.40 -2.77
CA LYS A 88 -0.42 8.53 -3.31
C LYS A 88 0.32 9.10 -4.53
N GLN A 89 -0.34 9.09 -5.69
CA GLN A 89 0.18 9.66 -6.91
C GLN A 89 -0.95 9.95 -7.90
N SER A 90 -0.72 10.91 -8.80
CA SER A 90 -1.69 11.32 -9.84
C SER A 90 -1.50 10.59 -11.17
N THR A 91 -0.55 9.66 -11.25
CA THR A 91 -0.22 8.91 -12.46
C THR A 91 -0.14 7.42 -12.20
N ALA A 92 -0.44 6.62 -13.22
CA ALA A 92 -0.35 5.17 -13.20
C ALA A 92 0.16 4.67 -14.57
N SER A 93 0.82 3.53 -14.57
CA SER A 93 1.25 2.82 -15.78
C SER A 93 0.23 1.75 -16.13
N GLU A 94 0.17 1.38 -17.42
CA GLU A 94 -0.71 0.30 -17.87
C GLU A 94 -0.39 -1.01 -17.12
N GLY A 95 -1.44 -1.64 -16.57
CA GLY A 95 -1.35 -2.85 -15.77
C GLY A 95 -1.22 -2.62 -14.26
N ASP A 96 -1.00 -1.38 -13.81
CA ASP A 96 -0.94 -1.05 -12.39
C ASP A 96 -2.29 -1.32 -11.70
N ILE A 97 -2.24 -1.82 -10.47
CA ILE A 97 -3.43 -1.87 -9.60
C ILE A 97 -3.53 -0.54 -8.89
N VAL A 98 -4.66 0.13 -9.05
CA VAL A 98 -4.88 1.48 -8.56
C VAL A 98 -6.14 1.54 -7.72
N VAL A 99 -6.10 2.37 -6.68
CA VAL A 99 -7.33 2.95 -6.13
C VAL A 99 -7.61 4.21 -6.93
N ALA A 100 -8.74 4.22 -7.63
CA ALA A 100 -9.19 5.35 -8.43
C ALA A 100 -10.42 5.97 -7.78
N LEU A 101 -10.50 7.30 -7.83
CA LEU A 101 -11.69 8.05 -7.45
C LEU A 101 -12.45 8.40 -8.74
N VAL A 102 -13.64 7.84 -8.92
CA VAL A 102 -14.52 8.08 -10.07
C VAL A 102 -15.84 8.61 -9.55
N ASP A 103 -16.26 9.80 -9.98
CA ASP A 103 -17.50 10.44 -9.51
C ASP A 103 -17.64 10.53 -7.98
N ASN A 104 -16.52 10.79 -7.29
CA ASN A 104 -16.36 10.79 -5.82
C ASN A 104 -16.49 9.42 -5.14
N GLU A 105 -16.47 8.35 -5.92
CA GLU A 105 -16.53 6.98 -5.43
C GLU A 105 -15.17 6.28 -5.60
N SER A 106 -14.67 5.66 -4.54
CA SER A 106 -13.38 4.95 -4.55
C SER A 106 -13.57 3.53 -5.09
N THR A 107 -12.60 3.04 -5.88
CA THR A 107 -12.62 1.65 -6.36
C THR A 107 -11.21 1.12 -6.60
N LEU A 108 -11.00 -0.18 -6.33
CA LEU A 108 -9.74 -0.88 -6.57
C LEU A 108 -9.82 -1.68 -7.87
N ASN A 109 -9.02 -1.31 -8.88
CA ASN A 109 -9.04 -1.96 -10.18
C ASN A 109 -7.65 -1.97 -10.83
N ARG A 110 -7.49 -2.76 -11.88
CA ARG A 110 -6.34 -2.67 -12.77
C ARG A 110 -6.54 -1.57 -13.81
N PHE A 111 -5.55 -0.69 -13.93
CA PHE A 111 -5.56 0.45 -14.84
C PHE A 111 -5.10 0.05 -16.24
N PHE A 112 -5.89 0.41 -17.26
CA PHE A 112 -5.52 0.30 -18.65
C PHE A 112 -5.87 1.59 -19.41
N PHE A 113 -5.04 1.96 -20.38
CA PHE A 113 -5.34 3.06 -21.29
C PHE A 113 -5.71 2.50 -22.66
N ASP A 114 -6.94 2.74 -23.09
CA ASP A 114 -7.38 2.36 -24.44
C ASP A 114 -7.00 3.47 -25.42
N THR A 115 -6.02 3.18 -26.27
CA THR A 115 -5.50 4.13 -27.26
C THR A 115 -6.48 4.42 -28.39
N GLU A 116 -7.37 3.48 -28.73
CA GLU A 116 -8.33 3.62 -29.84
C GLU A 116 -9.47 4.54 -29.44
N SER A 117 -10.07 4.27 -28.27
CA SER A 117 -11.17 5.07 -27.73
C SER A 117 -10.72 6.28 -26.91
N ARG A 118 -9.40 6.41 -26.65
CA ARG A 118 -8.77 7.47 -25.86
C ARG A 118 -9.39 7.62 -24.47
N CYS A 119 -9.69 6.49 -23.84
CA CYS A 119 -10.29 6.46 -22.50
C CYS A 119 -9.48 5.58 -21.54
N ILE A 120 -9.71 5.81 -20.25
CA ILE A 120 -9.20 4.95 -19.18
C ILE A 120 -10.20 3.80 -19.01
N ARG A 121 -9.68 2.58 -18.89
CA ARG A 121 -10.46 1.42 -18.50
C ARG A 121 -9.96 0.91 -17.15
N LEU A 122 -10.89 0.71 -16.23
CA LEU A 122 -10.65 0.08 -14.94
C LEU A 122 -11.20 -1.34 -15.02
N HIS A 123 -10.33 -2.34 -14.85
CA HIS A 123 -10.70 -3.74 -14.95
C HIS A 123 -10.59 -4.44 -13.59
N PRO A 124 -11.64 -5.14 -13.15
CA PRO A 124 -11.51 -6.04 -12.02
C PRO A 124 -10.69 -7.27 -12.44
N GLU A 125 -10.13 -7.94 -11.45
CA GLU A 125 -9.33 -9.15 -11.60
C GLU A 125 -10.07 -10.36 -11.06
N ASN A 126 -11.32 -10.56 -11.51
CA ASN A 126 -12.13 -11.71 -11.16
C ASN A 126 -12.68 -12.36 -12.43
N LYS A 127 -12.71 -13.70 -12.44
CA LYS A 127 -13.17 -14.50 -13.60
C LYS A 127 -14.68 -14.78 -13.57
N LYS A 128 -15.37 -14.43 -12.49
CA LYS A 128 -16.79 -14.67 -12.28
C LYS A 128 -17.63 -13.51 -12.79
#